data_AF-A0A2K3LRC5-F1
#
_entry.id   AF-A0A2K3LRC5-F1
#
_cell.length_a   1.000
_cell.length_b   1.000
_cell.length_c   1.000
_cell.angle_alpha   90.00
_cell.angle_beta   90.00
_cell.angle_gamma   90.00
#
_symmetry.space_group_name_H-M   'P 1'
#
loop_
_entity.id
_entity.type
_entity.pdbx_description
1 polymer ?
#
loop_
_entity_poly.entity_id
_entity_poly.type
_entity_poly.pdbx_seq_one_letter_code
_entity_poly.pdbx_strand_id
1 'polypeptide(L)' 'MESSKGKDSNERFPLSGVVADCVKRWFKDTLREAKAGDVNMQILVGQMYYSGYGIPKDAQKLVLVFGVL' A
#
# COMPACT_ATOMS: atom_id res chain seq x y z
N MET A 1 -42.22 -0.06 10.81
CA MET A 1 -41.72 0.04 9.42
C MET A 1 -40.32 0.62 9.51
N GLU A 2 -39.32 -0.25 9.42
CA GLU A 2 -37.90 0.07 9.57
C GLU A 2 -37.48 1.03 8.44
N SER A 3 -36.87 2.15 8.81
CA SER A 3 -36.50 3.21 7.87
C SER A 3 -35.31 2.77 7.03
N SER A 4 -35.60 2.43 5.77
CA SER A 4 -34.60 2.15 4.73
C SER A 4 -33.68 3.35 4.55
N LYS A 5 -32.51 3.31 5.19
CA LYS A 5 -31.44 4.30 4.99
C LYS A 5 -30.84 4.06 3.60
N GLY A 6 -31.33 4.81 2.63
CA GLY A 6 -30.76 4.88 1.28
C GLY A 6 -29.28 5.21 1.41
N LYS A 7 -28.42 4.33 0.86
CA LYS A 7 -26.99 4.58 0.73
C LYS A 7 -26.84 5.69 -0.31
N ASP A 8 -26.69 6.91 0.17
CA ASP A 8 -26.37 8.06 -0.67
C ASP A 8 -25.03 7.78 -1.36
N SER A 9 -25.06 7.62 -2.68
CA SER A 9 -23.93 7.24 -3.53
C SER A 9 -22.93 8.39 -3.75
N ASN A 10 -22.94 9.42 -2.89
CA ASN A 10 -22.14 10.63 -3.00
C ASN A 10 -21.31 10.90 -1.73
N GLU A 11 -20.74 9.83 -1.16
CA GLU A 11 -19.82 9.96 -0.03
C GLU A 11 -18.50 10.58 -0.54
N ARG A 12 -18.31 11.86 -0.25
CA ARG A 12 -17.10 12.59 -0.65
C ARG A 12 -15.93 12.16 0.21
N PHE A 13 -15.06 11.34 -0.35
CA PHE A 13 -13.82 10.96 0.29
C PHE A 13 -12.76 12.05 0.10
N PRO A 14 -11.96 12.36 1.14
CA PRO A 14 -10.80 13.24 0.96
C PRO A 14 -9.83 12.60 -0.03
N LEU A 15 -9.31 13.40 -0.96
CA LEU A 15 -8.33 12.93 -1.97
C LEU A 15 -7.13 12.23 -1.31
N SER A 16 -6.70 12.73 -0.15
CA SER A 16 -5.63 12.11 0.64
C SER A 16 -5.96 10.67 1.04
N GLY A 17 -7.22 10.36 1.38
CA GLY A 17 -7.66 9.01 1.74
C GLY A 17 -7.70 8.07 0.54
N VAL A 18 -8.19 8.56 -0.61
CA VAL A 18 -8.21 7.78 -1.86
C VAL A 18 -6.79 7.48 -2.33
N VAL A 19 -5.89 8.48 -2.30
CA VAL A 19 -4.48 8.31 -2.64
C VAL A 19 -3.80 7.35 -1.68
N ALA A 20 -4.04 7.48 -0.37
CA ALA A 20 -3.47 6.56 0.62
C ALA A 20 -3.93 5.11 0.43
N ASP A 21 -5.19 4.88 0.05
CA ASP A 21 -5.69 3.54 -0.26
C ASP A 21 -5.05 2.97 -1.52
N CYS A 22 -4.93 3.80 -2.56
CA CYS A 22 -4.26 3.43 -3.81
C CYS A 22 -2.80 3.03 -3.56
N VAL A 23 -2.05 3.83 -2.80
CA VAL A 23 -0.65 3.54 -2.46
C VAL A 23 -0.51 2.25 -1.65
N LYS A 24 -1.43 2.00 -0.70
CA LYS A 24 -1.45 0.74 0.06
C LYS A 24 -1.66 -0.49 -0.82
N ARG A 25 -2.58 -0.41 -1.79
CA ARG A 25 -2.83 -1.50 -2.74
C ARG A 25 -1.62 -1.72 -3.65
N TRP A 26 -1.11 -0.62 -4.21
CA TRP A 26 0.06 -0.66 -5.09
C TRP A 26 1.25 -1.32 -4.40
N PHE A 27 1.55 -0.93 -3.16
CA PHE A 27 2.61 -1.56 -2.39
C PHE A 27 2.44 -3.07 -2.25
N LYS A 28 1.22 -3.54 -1.98
CA LYS A 28 0.95 -4.97 -1.81
C LYS A 28 1.22 -5.74 -3.11
N ASP A 29 0.84 -5.17 -4.25
CA ASP A 29 1.14 -5.77 -5.56
C ASP A 29 2.64 -5.75 -5.85
N THR A 30 3.32 -4.62 -5.64
CA THR A 30 4.78 -4.53 -5.79
C THR A 30 5.52 -5.54 -4.90
N LEU A 31 5.08 -5.71 -3.65
CA LEU A 31 5.65 -6.68 -2.72
C LEU A 31 5.48 -8.12 -3.19
N ARG A 32 4.34 -8.45 -3.83
CA ARG A 32 4.09 -9.77 -4.39
C ARG A 32 5.06 -10.07 -5.53
N GLU A 33 5.21 -9.14 -6.47
CA GLU A 33 6.11 -9.31 -7.62
C GLU A 33 7.59 -9.32 -7.18
N ALA A 34 7.95 -8.49 -6.20
CA ALA A 34 9.29 -8.48 -5.63
C ALA A 34 9.66 -9.83 -4.98
N LYS A 35 8.70 -10.46 -4.30
CA LYS A 35 8.85 -11.82 -3.73
C LYS A 35 8.89 -12.91 -4.80
N ALA A 36 8.26 -12.69 -5.94
CA ALA A 36 8.37 -13.58 -7.10
C ALA A 36 9.75 -13.50 -7.79
N GLY A 37 10.61 -12.57 -7.38
CA GLY A 37 11.98 -12.42 -7.88
C GLY A 37 12.17 -11.28 -8.87
N ASP A 38 11.17 -10.42 -9.08
CA ASP A 38 11.34 -9.23 -9.93
C ASP A 38 12.24 -8.20 -9.23
N VAL A 39 13.44 -8.03 -9.76
CA VAL A 39 14.46 -7.11 -9.22
C VAL A 39 14.00 -5.64 -9.27
N ASN A 40 13.25 -5.24 -10.28
CA ASN A 40 12.73 -3.87 -10.36
C ASN A 40 11.73 -3.62 -9.23
N MET A 41 10.89 -4.61 -8.92
CA MET A 41 9.92 -4.52 -7.84
C MET A 41 10.59 -4.57 -6.47
N GLN A 42 11.70 -5.30 -6.32
CA GLN A 42 12.53 -5.27 -5.11
C GLN A 42 13.10 -3.88 -4.85
N ILE A 43 13.66 -3.23 -5.89
CA ILE A 43 14.17 -1.85 -5.81
C ILE A 43 13.04 -0.88 -5.45
N LEU A 44 11.88 -1.03 -6.09
CA LEU A 44 10.72 -0.16 -5.86
C LEU A 44 10.19 -0.28 -4.42
N VAL A 45 10.06 -1.50 -3.88
CA VAL A 45 9.70 -1.73 -2.47
C VAL A 45 10.73 -1.07 -1.55
N GLY A 46 12.02 -1.16 -1.88
CA GLY A 46 13.11 -0.43 -1.21
C GLY A 46 12.87 1.07 -1.11
N GLN A 47 12.59 1.69 -2.24
CA GLN A 47 12.33 3.12 -2.29
C GLN A 47 11.07 3.50 -1.50
N MET A 48 10.01 2.69 -1.56
CA MET A 48 8.78 2.95 -0.80
C MET A 48 9.02 2.92 0.71
N TYR A 49 9.79 1.96 1.21
CA TYR A 49 10.18 1.89 2.63
C TYR A 49 11.12 3.03 3.05
N TYR A 50 12.05 3.44 2.17
CA TYR A 50 12.97 4.54 2.46
C TYR A 50 12.26 5.90 2.57
N SER A 51 11.39 6.18 1.59
CA SER A 51 10.68 7.47 1.47
C SER A 51 9.45 7.58 2.38
N GLY A 52 8.95 6.48 2.93
CA GLY A 52 7.73 6.47 3.75
C GLY A 52 6.46 6.78 2.95
N TYR A 53 6.44 6.44 1.66
CA TYR A 53 5.35 6.80 0.76
C TYR A 53 4.11 5.93 1.04
N GLY A 54 3.10 6.49 1.71
CA GLY A 54 1.83 5.84 2.03
C GLY A 54 1.90 4.65 3.00
N ILE A 55 3.06 4.39 3.59
CA ILE A 55 3.31 3.31 4.55
C ILE A 55 4.18 3.87 5.67
N PRO A 56 3.94 3.48 6.94
CA PRO A 56 4.86 3.80 8.02
C PRO A 56 6.28 3.37 7.63
N LYS A 57 7.23 4.31 7.75
CA LYS A 57 8.64 4.05 7.48
C LYS A 57 9.12 2.92 8.40
N ASP A 58 9.36 1.76 7.82
CA ASP A 58 9.81 0.56 8.54
C ASP A 58 10.84 -0.19 7.70
N ALA A 59 12.05 0.37 7.66
CA ALA A 59 13.17 -0.20 6.91
C ALA A 59 13.58 -1.60 7.40
N GLN A 60 13.29 -1.94 8.66
CA GLN A 60 13.58 -3.26 9.25
C GLN A 60 12.74 -4.36 8.58
N LYS A 61 11.50 -4.03 8.19
CA LYS A 61 10.60 -4.97 7.53
C LYS A 61 11.08 -5.38 6.14
N LEU A 62 11.81 -4.52 5.43
CA LEU A 62 12.37 -4.85 4.12
C LEU A 62 13.41 -5.97 4.21
N VAL A 63 14.31 -5.88 5.20
CA VAL A 63 15.35 -6.89 5.45
C VAL A 63 14.72 -8.26 5.74
N LEU A 64 13.66 -8.26 6.57
CA LEU A 64 12.91 -9.48 6.90
C LEU A 64 12.15 -10.07 5.70
N VAL A 65 11.61 -9.22 4.82
CA VAL A 65 10.80 -9.66 3.67
C VAL A 65 11.63 -10.38 2.60
N PHE A 66 12.88 -9.96 2.39
CA PHE A 66 13.75 -10.55 1.37
C PHE A 66 14.76 -11.56 1.92
N GLY A 67 14.74 -11.81 3.24
CA GLY A 67 15.55 -12.87 3.86
C GLY A 67 17.06 -12.63 3.74
N VAL A 68 17.49 -11.38 3.56
CA VAL A 68 18.91 -11.02 3.60
C VAL A 68 19.26 -10.83 5.08
N LEU A 69 19.83 -11.85 5.71
CA LEU A 69 20.55 -11.73 6.99
C LEU A 69 22.05 -11.69 6.72
#